data_AF-A0A0A2E2T1-F1
#
_entry.id   AF-A0A0A2E2T1-F1
#
_cell.length_a   1.000
_cell.length_b   1.000
_cell.length_c   1.000
_cell.angle_alpha   90.00
_cell.angle_beta   90.00
_cell.angle_gamma   90.00
#
_symmetry.space_group_name_H-M   'P 1'
#
loop_
_entity.id
_entity.type
_entity.pdbx_description
1 polymer ?
#
loop_
_entity_poly.entity_id
_entity_poly.type
_entity_poly.pdbx_seq_one_letter_code
_entity_poly.pdbx_strand_id
1 'polypeptide(L)'
;MKRIYLLLALLLFVQATPPEVKELNPTSVEILNLSPQAAKEYSQKREKAREISSKLSDKVTYESLSKAEKEILESYDEMASDNYWDILGDGCSWYCGGGPKAVTASSTLKPQGKVNYKAENAHDLNYLNVWAEGAKGYGIGEYLLYTFGAESARITEIIVVNGYVKSEAAWKDNSRVRKLKVYIDNKPYAILNLKDVRGSQTFTVPPIGKLTGKEDEDLSAQPDWTIKFEILEVYKGDKYDDVVISEIFFDGIDVHCLAKGTPVLMSDRSEMPIEELKVGDDVAYWDSTSGQIKSAKVEKLEKAVHHALVKYRFESGREIITTQDHPFMLKEKGWASLRPQKSAQYKGFENVGKIRVGDLFSIMGGTDRLIAIDKIEGSQETYTISKMSAGDHFIANGLLVGVESLKN
;
A
#
# COMPACT_ATOMS: atom_id res chain seq x y z
N MET A 1 42.33 -43.19 54.46
CA MET A 1 42.06 -41.74 54.38
C MET A 1 41.83 -41.36 52.92
N LYS A 2 40.58 -41.15 52.48
CA LYS A 2 40.28 -40.59 51.16
C LYS A 2 39.55 -39.27 51.38
N ARG A 3 40.20 -38.16 51.03
CA ARG A 3 39.65 -36.80 51.09
C ARG A 3 38.68 -36.62 49.92
N ILE A 4 37.42 -36.34 50.22
CA ILE A 4 36.41 -35.92 49.24
C ILE A 4 36.55 -34.41 49.12
N TYR A 5 36.95 -33.93 47.93
CA TYR A 5 36.94 -32.51 47.59
C TYR A 5 35.57 -32.17 47.00
N LEU A 6 34.79 -31.35 47.69
CA LEU A 6 33.53 -30.81 47.19
C LEU A 6 33.86 -29.59 46.31
N LEU A 7 33.76 -29.75 44.99
CA LEU A 7 33.87 -28.63 44.04
C LEU A 7 32.52 -27.90 43.98
N LEU A 8 32.44 -26.72 44.58
CA LEU A 8 31.34 -25.78 44.35
C LEU A 8 31.52 -25.16 42.96
N ALA A 9 30.69 -25.55 42.00
CA ALA A 9 30.60 -24.89 40.71
C ALA A 9 29.76 -23.61 40.86
N LEU A 10 30.42 -22.45 40.79
CA LEU A 10 29.78 -21.14 40.77
C LEU A 10 29.20 -20.91 39.35
N LEU A 11 27.89 -21.10 39.18
CA LEU A 11 27.19 -20.75 37.94
C LEU A 11 27.11 -19.23 37.80
N LEU A 12 28.04 -18.64 37.04
CA LEU A 12 27.96 -17.26 36.57
C LEU A 12 26.83 -17.16 35.55
N PHE A 13 25.66 -16.71 35.99
CA PHE A 13 24.60 -16.25 35.08
C PHE A 13 25.07 -14.95 34.44
N VAL A 14 25.59 -15.03 33.21
CA VAL A 14 25.73 -13.87 32.33
C VAL A 14 24.30 -13.46 31.96
N GLN A 15 23.75 -12.46 32.65
CA GLN A 15 22.54 -11.79 32.21
C GLN A 15 22.89 -11.05 30.91
N ALA A 16 22.54 -11.65 29.78
CA ALA A 16 22.52 -10.92 28.52
C ALA A 16 21.51 -9.78 28.66
N THR A 17 22.00 -8.53 28.66
CA THR A 17 21.15 -7.36 28.56
C THR A 17 20.33 -7.50 27.27
N PRO A 18 18.99 -7.49 27.33
CA PRO A 18 18.20 -7.56 26.12
C PRO A 18 18.60 -6.40 25.20
N PRO A 19 18.67 -6.62 23.88
CA PRO A 19 19.03 -5.58 22.94
C PRO A 19 18.10 -4.37 23.13
N GLU A 20 18.69 -3.18 23.14
CA GLU A 20 17.97 -1.92 23.29
C GLU A 20 16.95 -1.77 22.15
N VAL A 21 15.68 -1.49 22.50
CA VAL A 21 14.61 -1.32 21.51
C VAL A 21 14.85 -0.03 20.76
N LYS A 22 15.04 -0.11 19.45
CA LYS A 22 15.35 1.05 18.61
C LYS A 22 14.20 2.07 18.61
N GLU A 23 14.52 3.36 18.75
CA GLU A 23 13.58 4.45 18.47
C GLU A 23 13.56 4.82 16.99
N LEU A 24 12.37 5.04 16.43
CA LEU A 24 12.13 5.44 15.05
C LEU A 24 11.38 6.78 15.03
N ASN A 25 11.83 7.71 14.18
CA ASN A 25 11.10 8.93 13.86
C ASN A 25 10.41 8.75 12.51
N PRO A 26 9.32 9.49 12.21
CA PRO A 26 8.62 9.35 10.94
C PRO A 26 9.53 9.78 9.78
N THR A 27 9.54 8.96 8.73
CA THR A 27 10.26 9.22 7.48
C THR A 27 9.56 10.26 6.62
N SER A 28 8.24 10.37 6.72
CA SER A 28 7.45 11.44 6.11
C SER A 28 6.25 11.84 6.99
N VAL A 29 5.75 13.05 6.77
CA VAL A 29 4.58 13.60 7.46
C VAL A 29 3.74 14.36 6.44
N GLU A 30 2.45 14.03 6.35
CA GLU A 30 1.48 14.74 5.52
C GLU A 30 0.42 15.39 6.39
N ILE A 31 0.22 16.70 6.22
CA ILE A 31 -0.79 17.45 6.97
C ILE A 31 -2.14 17.27 6.31
N LEU A 32 -3.13 16.81 7.06
CA LEU A 32 -4.45 16.49 6.54
C LEU A 32 -5.34 17.74 6.48
N ASN A 33 -5.76 18.13 5.27
CA ASN A 33 -6.81 19.13 5.09
C ASN A 33 -8.17 18.42 5.12
N LEU A 34 -8.82 18.38 6.30
CA LEU A 34 -10.17 17.80 6.49
C LEU A 34 -11.17 18.88 6.92
N SER A 35 -11.14 20.04 6.27
CA SER A 35 -12.07 21.14 6.55
C SER A 35 -13.39 20.96 5.79
N PRO A 36 -14.51 21.52 6.28
CA PRO A 36 -15.78 21.50 5.54
C PRO A 36 -15.67 22.11 4.13
N GLN A 37 -14.81 23.12 3.96
CA GLN A 37 -14.55 23.74 2.67
C GLN A 37 -13.85 22.77 1.72
N ALA A 38 -12.81 22.09 2.19
CA ALA A 38 -12.09 21.10 1.39
C ALA A 38 -12.98 19.89 1.03
N ALA A 39 -13.87 19.45 1.93
CA ALA A 39 -14.87 18.43 1.62
C ALA A 39 -15.81 18.84 0.47
N LYS A 40 -16.26 20.11 0.48
CA LYS A 40 -17.11 20.66 -0.59
C LYS A 40 -16.37 20.74 -1.92
N GLU A 41 -15.13 21.25 -1.92
CA GLU A 41 -14.29 21.35 -3.11
C GLU A 41 -14.00 19.97 -3.72
N TYR A 42 -13.71 18.99 -2.86
CA TYR A 42 -13.50 17.61 -3.27
C TYR A 42 -14.71 17.02 -4.00
N SER A 43 -15.91 17.16 -3.43
CA SER A 43 -17.16 16.68 -4.03
C SER A 43 -17.46 17.35 -5.37
N GLN A 44 -17.29 18.66 -5.48
CA GLN A 44 -17.56 19.40 -6.72
C GLN A 44 -16.60 19.03 -7.85
N LYS A 45 -15.31 18.84 -7.52
CA LYS A 45 -14.30 18.44 -8.48
C LYS A 45 -14.58 17.05 -9.06
N ARG A 46 -14.98 16.12 -8.19
CA ARG A 46 -15.37 14.74 -8.54
C ARG A 46 -16.56 14.68 -9.48
N GLU A 47 -17.63 15.43 -9.18
CA GLU A 47 -18.82 15.49 -10.02
C GLU A 47 -18.47 15.92 -11.45
N LYS A 48 -17.69 16.99 -11.59
CA LYS A 48 -17.21 17.47 -12.89
C LYS A 48 -16.31 16.44 -13.61
N ALA A 49 -15.41 15.78 -12.89
CA ALA A 49 -14.54 14.78 -13.48
C ALA A 49 -15.36 13.62 -14.07
N ARG A 50 -16.40 13.14 -13.37
CA ARG A 50 -17.28 12.09 -13.89
C ARG A 50 -18.06 12.51 -15.13
N GLU A 51 -18.56 13.75 -15.17
CA GLU A 51 -19.22 14.28 -16.36
C GLU A 51 -18.27 14.26 -17.56
N ILE A 52 -17.00 14.62 -17.37
CA ILE A 52 -15.99 14.62 -18.44
C ILE A 52 -15.67 13.18 -18.88
N SER A 53 -15.46 12.25 -17.94
CA SER A 53 -15.19 10.84 -18.26
C SER A 53 -16.36 10.18 -18.99
N SER A 54 -17.60 10.54 -18.67
CA SER A 54 -18.79 10.09 -19.41
C SER A 54 -18.77 10.56 -20.86
N LYS A 55 -18.39 11.82 -21.13
CA LYS A 55 -18.28 12.34 -22.51
C LYS A 55 -17.27 11.54 -23.34
N LEU A 56 -16.12 11.22 -22.76
CA LEU A 56 -15.06 10.44 -23.43
C LEU A 56 -15.55 9.02 -23.81
N SER A 57 -16.48 8.46 -23.04
CA SER A 57 -17.09 7.15 -23.33
C SER A 57 -18.09 7.21 -24.49
N ASP A 58 -18.72 8.36 -24.74
CA ASP A 58 -19.76 8.58 -25.76
C ASP A 58 -19.20 9.07 -27.13
N LYS A 59 -17.97 8.65 -27.48
CA LYS A 59 -17.25 8.96 -28.74
C LYS A 59 -16.75 10.41 -28.90
N VAL A 60 -16.64 11.16 -27.81
CA VAL A 60 -15.90 12.44 -27.80
C VAL A 60 -14.41 12.12 -27.64
N THR A 61 -13.54 12.65 -28.51
CA THR A 61 -12.09 12.43 -28.39
C THR A 61 -11.49 13.34 -27.31
N TYR A 62 -10.45 12.87 -26.63
CA TYR A 62 -9.75 13.66 -25.61
C TYR A 62 -9.26 15.02 -26.16
N GLU A 63 -8.83 15.05 -27.42
CA GLU A 63 -8.37 16.26 -28.10
C GLU A 63 -9.45 17.34 -28.18
N SER A 64 -10.71 16.94 -28.30
CA SER A 64 -11.86 17.84 -28.40
C SER A 64 -12.33 18.44 -27.07
N LEU A 65 -11.81 17.95 -25.93
CA LEU A 65 -12.09 18.55 -24.62
C LEU A 65 -11.56 19.98 -24.53
N SER A 66 -12.31 20.84 -23.86
CA SER A 66 -11.88 22.21 -23.54
C SER A 66 -10.67 22.20 -22.60
N LYS A 67 -9.93 23.32 -22.57
CA LYS A 67 -8.79 23.49 -21.65
C LYS A 67 -9.19 23.27 -20.19
N ALA A 68 -10.33 23.80 -19.77
CA ALA A 68 -10.83 23.65 -18.40
C ALA A 68 -11.18 22.19 -18.06
N GLU A 69 -11.71 21.42 -19.01
CA GLU A 69 -12.00 19.99 -18.79
C GLU A 69 -10.70 19.18 -18.66
N LYS A 70 -9.69 19.47 -19.49
CA LYS A 70 -8.37 18.82 -19.38
C LYS A 70 -7.70 19.12 -18.04
N GLU A 71 -7.75 20.37 -17.56
CA GLU A 71 -7.23 20.77 -16.23
C GLU A 71 -7.94 20.05 -15.07
N ILE A 72 -9.25 19.79 -15.20
CA ILE A 72 -9.99 19.01 -14.20
C ILE A 72 -9.49 17.57 -14.19
N LEU A 73 -9.38 16.91 -15.34
CA LEU A 73 -8.85 15.54 -15.43
C LEU A 73 -7.41 15.43 -14.91
N GLU A 74 -6.55 16.41 -15.24
CA GLU A 74 -5.16 16.40 -14.79
C GLU A 74 -4.99 16.49 -13.27
N SER A 75 -5.86 17.26 -12.64
CA SER A 75 -5.83 17.47 -11.20
C SER A 75 -6.66 16.44 -10.43
N TYR A 76 -7.54 15.70 -11.11
CA TYR A 76 -8.38 14.67 -10.52
C TYR A 76 -7.57 13.42 -10.17
N ASP A 77 -7.87 12.82 -9.02
CA ASP A 77 -7.32 11.52 -8.65
C ASP A 77 -8.37 10.46 -8.94
N GLU A 78 -8.19 9.73 -10.03
CA GLU A 78 -9.12 8.72 -10.56
C GLU A 78 -9.46 7.63 -9.53
N MET A 79 -8.54 7.40 -8.58
CA MET A 79 -8.66 6.37 -7.55
C MET A 79 -9.20 6.91 -6.23
N ALA A 80 -9.43 8.22 -6.11
CA ALA A 80 -9.94 8.79 -4.87
C ALA A 80 -11.37 8.28 -4.59
N SER A 81 -11.65 7.99 -3.33
CA SER A 81 -12.90 7.36 -2.91
C SER A 81 -14.07 8.29 -3.05
N ASP A 82 -15.26 7.73 -3.27
CA ASP A 82 -16.47 8.51 -3.21
C ASP A 82 -16.67 9.30 -1.92
N ASN A 83 -16.16 8.73 -0.84
CA ASN A 83 -16.13 9.28 0.49
C ASN A 83 -14.88 10.15 0.70
N TYR A 84 -15.06 11.43 1.00
CA TYR A 84 -13.96 12.36 1.31
C TYR A 84 -13.10 11.95 2.50
N TRP A 85 -13.65 11.15 3.40
CA TRP A 85 -12.98 10.72 4.62
C TRP A 85 -12.21 9.41 4.46
N ASP A 86 -12.34 8.76 3.32
CA ASP A 86 -11.63 7.53 3.02
C ASP A 86 -10.12 7.79 2.81
N ILE A 87 -9.30 6.89 3.33
CA ILE A 87 -7.85 7.09 3.41
C ILE A 87 -7.14 6.60 2.15
N LEU A 88 -7.55 5.46 1.59
CA LEU A 88 -6.82 4.82 0.48
C LEU A 88 -7.44 5.09 -0.89
N GLY A 89 -8.67 5.58 -0.93
CA GLY A 89 -9.48 5.63 -2.14
C GLY A 89 -10.11 4.28 -2.46
N ASP A 90 -11.03 4.22 -3.45
CA ASP A 90 -11.62 2.94 -3.87
C ASP A 90 -10.70 2.17 -4.83
N GLY A 91 -9.40 2.17 -4.54
CA GLY A 91 -8.35 1.60 -5.38
C GLY A 91 -7.69 0.33 -4.84
N CYS A 92 -6.90 -0.34 -5.68
CA CYS A 92 -5.97 -1.40 -5.26
C CYS A 92 -5.04 -0.85 -4.17
N SER A 93 -5.13 -1.45 -2.99
CA SER A 93 -4.26 -1.11 -1.87
C SER A 93 -3.50 -2.35 -1.42
N TRP A 94 -2.46 -2.15 -0.60
CA TRP A 94 -1.71 -3.26 -0.01
C TRP A 94 -2.59 -4.22 0.79
N TYR A 95 -3.74 -3.74 1.28
CA TYR A 95 -4.73 -4.54 1.99
C TYR A 95 -5.36 -5.67 1.19
N CYS A 96 -5.19 -5.70 -0.13
CA CYS A 96 -5.68 -6.77 -0.97
C CYS A 96 -4.95 -8.10 -0.73
N GLY A 97 -3.66 -8.04 -0.37
CA GLY A 97 -2.89 -9.20 0.06
C GLY A 97 -2.40 -9.10 1.51
N GLY A 98 -2.44 -7.91 2.12
CA GLY A 98 -1.73 -7.61 3.37
C GLY A 98 -2.58 -7.32 4.61
N GLY A 99 -3.91 -7.26 4.52
CA GLY A 99 -4.72 -6.79 5.65
C GLY A 99 -4.69 -7.67 6.91
N PRO A 100 -4.83 -7.07 8.11
CA PRO A 100 -5.05 -7.84 9.33
C PRO A 100 -6.42 -8.49 9.28
N LYS A 101 -6.51 -9.73 9.74
CA LYS A 101 -7.79 -10.45 9.88
C LYS A 101 -8.57 -10.04 11.12
N ALA A 102 -7.91 -9.42 12.10
CA ALA A 102 -8.54 -8.92 13.31
C ALA A 102 -7.76 -7.73 13.88
N VAL A 103 -8.52 -6.77 14.42
CA VAL A 103 -8.01 -5.63 15.18
C VAL A 103 -8.73 -5.59 16.52
N THR A 104 -7.97 -5.57 17.60
CA THR A 104 -8.49 -5.59 18.97
C THR A 104 -7.76 -4.56 19.82
N ALA A 105 -8.29 -4.24 21.01
CA ALA A 105 -7.66 -3.32 21.94
C ALA A 105 -7.68 -3.86 23.36
N SER A 106 -6.77 -3.38 24.21
CA SER A 106 -6.79 -3.65 25.66
C SER A 106 -8.06 -3.12 26.34
N SER A 107 -8.53 -1.96 25.88
CA SER A 107 -9.80 -1.37 26.30
C SER A 107 -10.37 -0.47 25.20
N THR A 108 -11.59 -0.01 25.42
CA THR A 108 -12.32 0.87 24.50
C THR A 108 -13.26 1.74 25.30
N LEU A 109 -13.27 3.03 25.02
CA LEU A 109 -14.22 3.97 25.61
C LEU A 109 -15.66 3.55 25.25
N LYS A 110 -16.56 3.61 26.24
CA LYS A 110 -17.98 3.28 25.99
C LYS A 110 -18.59 4.22 24.94
N PRO A 111 -19.47 3.70 24.06
CA PRO A 111 -20.15 4.53 23.07
C PRO A 111 -20.87 5.73 23.68
N GLN A 112 -20.86 6.85 22.96
CA GLN A 112 -21.54 8.09 23.34
C GLN A 112 -22.51 8.49 22.24
N GLY A 113 -23.81 8.34 22.52
CA GLY A 113 -24.86 8.56 21.53
C GLY A 113 -24.71 7.59 20.35
N LYS A 114 -24.47 8.14 19.15
CA LYS A 114 -24.26 7.36 17.92
C LYS A 114 -22.79 7.06 17.63
N VAL A 115 -21.86 7.65 18.38
CA VAL A 115 -20.42 7.47 18.20
C VAL A 115 -19.96 6.29 19.04
N ASN A 116 -19.17 5.40 18.43
CA ASN A 116 -18.48 4.31 19.12
C ASN A 116 -16.97 4.48 18.91
N TYR A 117 -16.19 3.78 19.73
CA TYR A 117 -14.73 3.97 19.83
C TYR A 117 -13.95 2.66 19.70
N LYS A 118 -14.54 1.66 19.06
CA LYS A 118 -14.01 0.30 18.98
C LYS A 118 -12.65 0.24 18.29
N ALA A 119 -11.89 -0.81 18.57
CA ALA A 119 -10.54 -1.00 18.03
C ALA A 119 -10.50 -0.97 16.50
N GLU A 120 -11.52 -1.53 15.85
CA GLU A 120 -11.62 -1.61 14.39
C GLU A 120 -11.73 -0.22 13.74
N ASN A 121 -12.15 0.81 14.47
CA ASN A 121 -12.18 2.18 13.95
C ASN A 121 -10.78 2.79 13.79
N ALA A 122 -9.74 2.18 14.35
CA ALA A 122 -8.35 2.55 14.07
C ALA A 122 -7.75 1.72 12.92
N HIS A 123 -8.60 1.02 12.16
CA HIS A 123 -8.27 0.25 10.97
C HIS A 123 -9.37 0.19 9.90
N ASP A 124 -10.31 1.13 9.91
CA ASP A 124 -11.45 1.13 8.98
C ASP A 124 -11.21 2.00 7.75
N LEU A 125 -9.98 2.54 7.61
CA LEU A 125 -9.53 3.37 6.51
C LEU A 125 -10.39 4.63 6.35
N ASN A 126 -10.84 5.21 7.47
CA ASN A 126 -11.74 6.35 7.49
C ASN A 126 -11.38 7.38 8.58
N TYR A 127 -10.99 8.58 8.16
CA TYR A 127 -10.60 9.68 9.05
C TYR A 127 -11.71 10.20 10.00
N LEU A 128 -12.98 9.78 9.86
CA LEU A 128 -14.08 10.17 10.76
C LEU A 128 -14.18 9.33 12.03
N ASN A 129 -13.77 8.07 11.94
CA ASN A 129 -13.91 7.11 13.02
C ASN A 129 -12.60 7.07 13.80
N VAL A 130 -12.69 6.65 15.05
CA VAL A 130 -11.53 6.59 15.94
C VAL A 130 -11.66 5.42 16.90
N TRP A 131 -10.51 4.86 17.29
CA TRP A 131 -10.40 4.18 18.57
C TRP A 131 -10.11 5.21 19.66
N ALA A 132 -10.78 5.06 20.79
CA ALA A 132 -10.43 5.74 22.03
C ALA A 132 -10.28 4.68 23.12
N GLU A 133 -9.17 4.72 23.85
CA GLU A 133 -8.96 3.84 24.99
C GLU A 133 -10.00 4.14 26.10
N GLY A 134 -10.30 3.14 26.94
CA GLY A 134 -11.34 3.23 27.97
C GLY A 134 -10.82 3.16 29.40
N ALA A 135 -9.51 3.24 29.60
CA ALA A 135 -8.90 3.28 30.91
C ALA A 135 -9.04 4.68 31.54
N LYS A 136 -8.84 4.75 32.86
CA LYS A 136 -8.87 6.05 33.54
C LYS A 136 -7.52 6.76 33.35
N GLY A 137 -7.57 7.99 32.85
CA GLY A 137 -6.39 8.84 32.68
C GLY A 137 -5.91 8.82 31.24
N TYR A 138 -4.59 8.80 31.03
CA TYR A 138 -3.98 8.98 29.72
C TYR A 138 -3.70 7.67 28.95
N GLY A 139 -4.38 6.57 29.28
CA GLY A 139 -4.22 5.30 28.58
C GLY A 139 -2.80 4.71 28.52
N ILE A 140 -1.87 5.09 29.42
CA ILE A 140 -0.50 4.56 29.38
C ILE A 140 -0.53 3.04 29.63
N GLY A 141 0.06 2.28 28.70
CA GLY A 141 0.02 0.81 28.68
C GLY A 141 -1.18 0.22 27.93
N GLU A 142 -2.17 1.03 27.55
CA GLU A 142 -3.24 0.59 26.65
C GLU A 142 -2.69 0.38 25.23
N TYR A 143 -3.29 -0.53 24.48
CA TYR A 143 -2.76 -0.96 23.19
C TYR A 143 -3.83 -1.33 22.17
N LEU A 144 -3.45 -1.21 20.89
CA LEU A 144 -4.09 -1.87 19.76
C LEU A 144 -3.28 -3.11 19.36
N LEU A 145 -3.95 -4.19 19.00
CA LEU A 145 -3.37 -5.45 18.55
C LEU A 145 -3.97 -5.86 17.21
N TYR A 146 -3.11 -6.01 16.23
CA TYR A 146 -3.45 -6.44 14.87
C TYR A 146 -2.95 -7.87 14.68
N THR A 147 -3.83 -8.73 14.16
CA THR A 147 -3.52 -10.14 13.84
C THR A 147 -3.54 -10.33 12.33
N PHE A 148 -2.51 -10.96 11.79
CA PHE A 148 -2.32 -11.22 10.37
C PHE A 148 -2.19 -12.72 10.10
N GLY A 149 -2.65 -13.15 8.93
CA GLY A 149 -2.38 -14.49 8.43
C GLY A 149 -0.90 -14.65 8.09
N ALA A 150 -0.43 -15.89 7.99
CA ALA A 150 0.95 -16.16 7.56
C ALA A 150 1.18 -15.76 6.08
N GLU A 151 0.13 -15.82 5.29
CA GLU A 151 0.04 -15.45 3.89
C GLU A 151 -0.08 -13.94 3.66
N SER A 152 -0.31 -13.15 4.72
CA SER A 152 -0.42 -11.70 4.58
C SER A 152 0.86 -11.12 3.98
N ALA A 153 0.68 -10.27 2.96
CA ALA A 153 1.73 -9.48 2.34
C ALA A 153 2.60 -8.78 3.38
N ARG A 154 3.87 -8.55 3.07
CA ARG A 154 4.80 -7.97 4.06
C ARG A 154 4.62 -6.47 4.18
N ILE A 155 4.63 -5.97 5.42
CA ILE A 155 4.59 -4.55 5.76
C ILE A 155 6.00 -3.97 5.61
N THR A 156 6.13 -2.86 4.91
CA THR A 156 7.34 -2.03 4.90
C THR A 156 7.10 -0.62 5.41
N GLU A 157 5.83 -0.24 5.61
CA GLU A 157 5.45 1.05 6.15
C GLU A 157 4.36 0.91 7.22
N ILE A 158 4.58 1.55 8.36
CA ILE A 158 3.56 1.76 9.40
C ILE A 158 3.17 3.23 9.34
N ILE A 159 1.88 3.51 9.19
CA ILE A 159 1.36 4.86 9.02
C ILE A 159 0.38 5.16 10.15
N VAL A 160 0.65 6.20 10.94
CA VAL A 160 -0.15 6.55 12.11
C VAL A 160 -0.83 7.90 11.92
N VAL A 161 -2.14 7.95 12.15
CA VAL A 161 -2.97 9.16 12.15
C VAL A 161 -3.42 9.42 13.59
N ASN A 162 -2.65 10.27 14.25
CA ASN A 162 -2.66 10.44 15.69
C ASN A 162 -3.67 11.50 16.16
N GLY A 163 -4.51 11.17 17.16
CA GLY A 163 -5.60 12.02 17.64
C GLY A 163 -6.89 11.89 16.83
N TYR A 164 -7.94 12.62 17.22
CA TYR A 164 -9.21 12.67 16.49
C TYR A 164 -9.19 13.70 15.35
N VAL A 165 -8.81 13.29 14.14
CA VAL A 165 -8.48 14.25 13.08
C VAL A 165 -9.67 14.91 12.38
N LYS A 166 -10.92 14.50 12.65
CA LYS A 166 -12.11 15.05 11.97
C LYS A 166 -12.26 16.58 12.03
N SER A 167 -11.69 17.23 13.05
CA SER A 167 -11.62 18.68 13.16
C SER A 167 -10.45 19.09 14.04
N GLU A 168 -10.03 20.35 13.92
CA GLU A 168 -8.95 20.89 14.76
C GLU A 168 -9.32 20.86 16.26
N ALA A 169 -10.56 21.23 16.59
CA ALA A 169 -11.06 21.19 17.96
C ALA A 169 -11.06 19.76 18.53
N ALA A 170 -11.58 18.78 17.79
CA ALA A 170 -11.58 17.39 18.24
C ALA A 170 -10.15 16.85 18.45
N TRP A 171 -9.22 17.23 17.56
CA TRP A 171 -7.82 16.82 17.66
C TRP A 171 -7.12 17.43 18.89
N LYS A 172 -7.38 18.71 19.21
CA LYS A 172 -6.81 19.40 20.38
C LYS A 172 -7.43 18.93 21.71
N ASP A 173 -8.75 18.76 21.73
CA ASP A 173 -9.51 18.41 22.94
C ASP A 173 -9.12 17.06 23.53
N ASN A 174 -8.70 16.09 22.71
CA ASN A 174 -8.37 14.73 23.13
C ASN A 174 -6.85 14.53 23.24
N SER A 175 -6.41 13.63 24.13
CA SER A 175 -5.00 13.28 24.21
C SER A 175 -4.54 12.52 22.97
N ARG A 176 -3.26 12.68 22.65
CA ARG A 176 -2.60 12.15 21.45
C ARG A 176 -1.36 11.38 21.87
N VAL A 177 -0.94 10.38 21.12
CA VAL A 177 0.24 9.60 21.49
C VAL A 177 1.52 10.34 21.14
N ARG A 178 2.50 10.35 22.05
CA ARG A 178 3.87 10.85 21.81
C ARG A 178 4.84 9.72 21.48
N LYS A 179 4.70 8.57 22.14
CA LYS A 179 5.49 7.36 21.88
C LYS A 179 4.61 6.11 21.86
N LEU A 180 4.71 5.32 20.78
CA LEU A 180 4.14 3.97 20.68
C LEU A 180 5.26 2.94 20.75
N LYS A 181 5.12 1.91 21.58
CA LYS A 181 5.98 0.73 21.53
C LYS A 181 5.35 -0.34 20.66
N VAL A 182 6.10 -0.77 19.67
CA VAL A 182 5.70 -1.80 18.72
C VAL A 182 6.26 -3.14 19.18
N TYR A 183 5.42 -4.16 19.15
CA TYR A 183 5.84 -5.56 19.34
C TYR A 183 5.46 -6.37 18.11
N ILE A 184 6.30 -7.32 17.72
CA ILE A 184 5.98 -8.36 16.73
C ILE A 184 6.01 -9.69 17.45
N ASP A 185 4.91 -10.46 17.41
CA ASP A 185 4.74 -11.71 18.16
C ASP A 185 5.17 -11.58 19.63
N ASN A 186 4.67 -10.50 20.26
CA ASN A 186 4.93 -10.12 21.64
C ASN A 186 6.42 -9.83 21.99
N LYS A 187 7.31 -9.78 21.00
CA LYS A 187 8.71 -9.35 21.18
C LYS A 187 8.82 -7.86 20.87
N PRO A 188 9.44 -7.05 21.74
CA PRO A 188 9.68 -5.64 21.44
C PRO A 188 10.43 -5.47 20.11
N TYR A 189 9.90 -4.61 19.25
CA TYR A 189 10.44 -4.35 17.92
C TYR A 189 11.07 -2.96 17.83
N ALA A 190 10.27 -1.92 18.09
CA ALA A 190 10.69 -0.52 18.01
C ALA A 190 9.84 0.38 18.91
N ILE A 191 10.29 1.62 19.12
CA ILE A 191 9.47 2.71 19.66
C ILE A 191 9.28 3.75 18.56
N LEU A 192 8.04 4.04 18.19
CA LEU A 192 7.70 5.09 17.23
C LEU A 192 7.52 6.42 17.96
N ASN A 193 8.33 7.41 17.62
CA ASN A 193 8.22 8.78 18.12
C ASN A 193 7.29 9.57 17.20
N LEU A 194 6.10 9.89 17.71
CA LEU A 194 5.08 10.63 16.95
C LEU A 194 5.23 12.13 17.19
N LYS A 195 5.17 12.91 16.11
CA LYS A 195 5.07 14.37 16.17
C LYS A 195 3.65 14.78 16.57
N ASP A 196 3.52 15.91 17.26
CA ASP A 196 2.22 16.50 17.61
C ASP A 196 1.64 17.28 16.42
N VAL A 197 1.19 16.56 15.40
CA VAL A 197 0.64 17.11 14.16
C VAL A 197 -0.67 16.43 13.80
N ARG A 198 -1.61 17.22 13.27
CA ARG A 198 -2.87 16.72 12.71
C ARG A 198 -2.65 16.22 11.28
N GLY A 199 -1.98 15.09 11.17
CA GLY A 199 -1.47 14.53 9.92
C GLY A 199 -1.23 13.03 9.98
N SER A 200 -0.99 12.42 8.81
CA SER A 200 -0.43 11.07 8.74
C SER A 200 1.09 11.12 8.94
N GLN A 201 1.62 10.10 9.59
CA GLN A 201 3.05 9.97 9.90
C GLN A 201 3.51 8.58 9.49
N THR A 202 4.38 8.51 8.48
CA THR A 202 4.87 7.25 7.92
C THR A 202 6.19 6.86 8.58
N PHE A 203 6.33 5.58 8.92
CA PHE A 203 7.55 4.97 9.42
C PHE A 203 7.94 3.83 8.48
N THR A 204 9.02 4.03 7.71
CA THR A 204 9.60 2.97 6.87
C THR A 204 10.34 1.96 7.76
N VAL A 205 10.04 0.68 7.58
CA VAL A 205 10.59 -0.44 8.34
C VAL A 205 11.10 -1.53 7.40
N PRO A 206 12.11 -2.34 7.81
CA PRO A 206 12.41 -3.59 7.13
C PRO A 206 11.15 -4.46 6.99
N PRO A 207 11.01 -5.27 5.93
CA PRO A 207 9.82 -6.09 5.70
C PRO A 207 9.40 -6.91 6.93
N ILE A 208 8.16 -6.74 7.37
CA ILE A 208 7.53 -7.49 8.47
C ILE A 208 6.47 -8.42 7.87
N GLY A 209 6.58 -9.71 8.14
CA GLY A 209 5.65 -10.74 7.69
C GLY A 209 6.36 -12.08 7.53
N LYS A 210 5.63 -13.12 7.12
CA LYS A 210 6.21 -14.48 6.99
C LYS A 210 6.57 -14.87 5.56
N LEU A 211 6.12 -14.15 4.55
CA LEU A 211 6.44 -14.44 3.15
C LEU A 211 7.96 -14.36 2.91
N THR A 212 8.58 -15.46 2.50
CA THR A 212 10.01 -15.46 2.13
C THR A 212 10.25 -15.39 0.62
N GLY A 213 9.18 -15.50 -0.19
CA GLY A 213 9.24 -15.45 -1.65
C GLY A 213 9.82 -16.70 -2.30
N LYS A 214 9.76 -17.85 -1.61
CA LYS A 214 10.17 -19.17 -2.10
C LYS A 214 8.96 -19.94 -2.65
N GLU A 215 9.10 -20.56 -3.83
CA GLU A 215 8.02 -21.20 -4.58
C GLU A 215 7.33 -22.37 -3.84
N ASP A 216 8.04 -23.06 -2.94
CA ASP A 216 7.54 -24.25 -2.22
C ASP A 216 7.13 -23.98 -0.76
N GLU A 217 6.95 -22.71 -0.35
CA GLU A 217 6.59 -22.39 1.03
C GLU A 217 5.09 -22.64 1.28
N ASP A 218 4.76 -23.75 1.94
CA ASP A 218 3.40 -24.00 2.44
C ASP A 218 3.11 -23.08 3.64
N LEU A 219 2.54 -21.92 3.33
CA LEU A 219 2.14 -20.91 4.29
C LEU A 219 0.83 -21.26 5.00
N SER A 220 0.02 -22.18 4.45
CA SER A 220 -1.29 -22.54 5.00
C SER A 220 -1.19 -23.24 6.36
N ALA A 221 -0.03 -23.83 6.65
CA ALA A 221 0.29 -24.49 7.91
C ALA A 221 1.01 -23.58 8.93
N GLN A 222 1.43 -22.37 8.54
CA GLN A 222 2.11 -21.46 9.44
C GLN A 222 1.11 -20.74 10.36
N PRO A 223 1.43 -20.51 11.64
CA PRO A 223 0.53 -19.80 12.53
C PRO A 223 0.37 -18.35 12.08
N ASP A 224 -0.67 -17.69 12.56
CA ASP A 224 -0.79 -16.23 12.45
C ASP A 224 0.41 -15.52 13.10
N TRP A 225 0.50 -14.22 12.86
CA TRP A 225 1.40 -13.33 13.59
C TRP A 225 0.70 -12.05 14.01
N THR A 226 1.33 -11.34 14.93
CA THR A 226 0.73 -10.16 15.54
C THR A 226 1.67 -8.96 15.55
N ILE A 227 1.10 -7.77 15.42
CA ILE A 227 1.77 -6.51 15.74
C ILE A 227 0.94 -5.76 16.78
N LYS A 228 1.59 -5.30 17.86
CA LYS A 228 0.95 -4.60 18.99
C LYS A 228 1.52 -3.21 19.12
N PHE A 229 0.66 -2.21 19.26
CA PHE A 229 1.01 -0.81 19.47
C PHE A 229 0.58 -0.38 20.87
N GLU A 230 1.53 -0.28 21.80
CA GLU A 230 1.31 0.11 23.19
C GLU A 230 1.63 1.59 23.42
N ILE A 231 0.74 2.31 24.09
CA ILE A 231 0.94 3.72 24.44
C ILE A 231 1.98 3.83 25.55
N LEU A 232 3.13 4.44 25.27
CA LEU A 232 4.15 4.73 26.27
C LEU A 232 4.04 6.13 26.85
N GLU A 233 3.59 7.09 26.03
CA GLU A 233 3.68 8.50 26.36
C GLU A 233 2.70 9.31 25.52
N VAL A 234 2.20 10.43 26.06
CA VAL A 234 1.13 11.22 25.44
C VAL A 234 1.44 12.72 25.38
N TYR A 235 0.83 13.39 24.41
CA TYR A 235 0.49 14.80 24.47
C TYR A 235 -0.90 14.95 25.08
N LYS A 236 -1.05 15.80 26.09
CA LYS A 236 -2.32 15.98 26.78
C LYS A 236 -3.34 16.72 25.91
N GLY A 237 -4.58 16.26 25.95
CA GLY A 237 -5.72 16.99 25.40
C GLY A 237 -6.06 18.22 26.22
N ASP A 238 -6.70 19.20 25.58
CA ASP A 238 -7.18 20.42 26.26
C ASP A 238 -8.38 20.13 27.18
N LYS A 239 -9.11 19.03 26.94
CA LYS A 239 -10.37 18.73 27.63
C LYS A 239 -10.49 17.31 28.16
N TYR A 240 -10.04 16.32 27.41
CA TYR A 240 -10.18 14.91 27.74
C TYR A 240 -8.81 14.27 27.94
N ASP A 241 -8.70 13.45 28.97
CA ASP A 241 -7.49 12.66 29.20
C ASP A 241 -7.40 11.48 28.22
N ASP A 242 -8.55 10.97 27.74
CA ASP A 242 -8.64 9.81 26.85
C ASP A 242 -7.75 9.97 25.61
N VAL A 243 -6.95 8.95 25.32
CA VAL A 243 -6.13 8.90 24.11
C VAL A 243 -6.95 8.43 22.92
N VAL A 244 -6.81 9.14 21.81
CA VAL A 244 -7.53 8.83 20.57
C VAL A 244 -6.56 8.58 19.42
N ILE A 245 -6.82 7.54 18.63
CA ILE A 245 -6.13 7.26 17.37
C ILE A 245 -7.19 7.15 16.28
N SER A 246 -7.04 7.94 15.21
CA SER A 246 -7.93 7.84 14.06
C SER A 246 -7.57 6.65 13.18
N GLU A 247 -6.28 6.37 13.01
CA GLU A 247 -5.85 5.27 12.14
C GLU A 247 -4.45 4.78 12.50
N ILE A 248 -4.24 3.47 12.42
CA ILE A 248 -2.92 2.89 12.16
C ILE A 248 -3.09 1.97 10.98
N PHE A 249 -2.50 2.32 9.84
CA PHE A 249 -2.59 1.53 8.63
C PHE A 249 -1.20 1.23 8.07
N PHE A 250 -1.16 0.35 7.08
CA PHE A 250 0.06 -0.27 6.61
C PHE A 250 0.17 -0.14 5.09
N ASP A 251 1.41 -0.12 4.63
CA ASP A 251 1.76 -0.35 3.24
C ASP A 251 2.95 -1.30 3.16
N GLY A 252 3.22 -1.81 1.98
CA GLY A 252 4.19 -2.88 1.83
C GLY A 252 4.43 -3.36 0.41
N ILE A 253 4.92 -4.60 0.34
CA ILE A 253 5.31 -5.30 -0.88
C ILE A 253 4.40 -6.51 -1.10
N ASP A 254 4.66 -7.28 -2.16
CA ASP A 254 3.99 -8.56 -2.50
C ASP A 254 2.57 -8.44 -3.09
N VAL A 255 2.18 -7.26 -3.60
CA VAL A 255 0.82 -6.96 -4.11
C VAL A 255 0.76 -6.35 -5.52
N HIS A 256 1.72 -6.65 -6.40
CA HIS A 256 1.90 -5.94 -7.69
C HIS A 256 1.84 -6.91 -8.86
N CYS A 257 0.78 -6.86 -9.67
CA CYS A 257 0.56 -7.87 -10.70
C CYS A 257 -0.39 -7.44 -11.84
N LEU A 258 -0.39 -8.23 -12.91
CA LEU A 258 -1.35 -8.21 -14.02
C LEU A 258 -2.44 -9.26 -13.79
N ALA A 259 -3.65 -8.99 -14.25
CA ALA A 259 -4.76 -9.92 -14.09
C ALA A 259 -4.58 -11.21 -14.91
N LYS A 260 -5.11 -12.33 -14.41
CA LYS A 260 -5.25 -13.59 -15.15
C LYS A 260 -5.84 -13.37 -16.54
N GLY A 261 -5.31 -14.07 -17.54
CA GLY A 261 -5.70 -13.97 -18.94
C GLY A 261 -5.00 -12.84 -19.70
N THR A 262 -4.15 -12.04 -19.03
CA THR A 262 -3.36 -11.00 -19.73
C THR A 262 -2.40 -11.68 -20.71
N PRO A 263 -2.50 -11.41 -22.02
CA PRO A 263 -1.61 -12.02 -23.01
C PRO A 263 -0.21 -11.41 -22.92
N VAL A 264 0.81 -12.25 -22.79
CA VAL A 264 2.23 -11.87 -22.82
C VAL A 264 2.81 -12.25 -24.17
N LEU A 265 3.53 -11.32 -24.80
CA LEU A 265 4.19 -11.58 -26.07
C LEU A 265 5.41 -12.47 -25.86
N MET A 266 5.41 -13.61 -26.52
CA MET A 266 6.51 -14.57 -26.53
C MET A 266 7.57 -14.18 -27.57
N SER A 267 8.78 -14.71 -27.42
CA SER A 267 9.91 -14.44 -28.33
C SER A 267 9.66 -14.85 -29.79
N ASP A 268 8.80 -15.85 -30.01
CA ASP A 268 8.36 -16.32 -31.33
C ASP A 268 7.18 -15.51 -31.91
N ARG A 269 6.77 -14.44 -31.22
CA ARG A 269 5.63 -13.56 -31.51
C ARG A 269 4.25 -14.20 -31.30
N SER A 270 4.18 -15.39 -30.71
CA SER A 270 2.92 -15.88 -30.14
C SER A 270 2.55 -15.09 -28.88
N GLU A 271 1.30 -15.21 -28.46
CA GLU A 271 0.84 -14.67 -27.17
C GLU A 271 0.48 -15.83 -26.24
N MET A 272 0.89 -15.72 -24.99
CA MET A 272 0.57 -16.69 -23.94
C MET A 272 -0.11 -15.98 -22.76
N PRO A 273 -1.21 -16.53 -22.20
CA PRO A 273 -1.76 -16.01 -20.97
C PRO A 273 -0.72 -16.03 -19.84
N ILE A 274 -0.64 -14.95 -19.07
CA ILE A 274 0.41 -14.78 -18.04
C ILE A 274 0.43 -15.90 -17.00
N GLU A 275 -0.72 -16.51 -16.69
CA GLU A 275 -0.84 -17.63 -15.75
C GLU A 275 -0.25 -18.95 -16.28
N GLU A 276 -0.01 -19.06 -17.58
CA GLU A 276 0.54 -20.26 -18.22
C GLU A 276 2.07 -20.21 -18.35
N LEU A 277 2.68 -19.03 -18.14
CA LEU A 277 4.14 -18.84 -18.17
C LEU A 277 4.83 -19.70 -17.11
N LYS A 278 6.05 -20.14 -17.46
CA LYS A 278 6.91 -20.94 -16.59
C LYS A 278 8.32 -20.35 -16.55
N VAL A 279 9.01 -20.59 -15.45
CA VAL A 279 10.45 -20.33 -15.36
C VAL A 279 11.15 -21.09 -16.49
N GLY A 280 11.95 -20.37 -17.27
CA GLY A 280 12.63 -20.89 -18.45
C GLY A 280 12.01 -20.48 -19.79
N ASP A 281 10.76 -20.01 -19.81
CA ASP A 281 10.12 -19.53 -21.03
C ASP A 281 10.81 -18.27 -21.57
N ASP A 282 10.77 -18.09 -22.90
CA ASP A 282 11.40 -16.97 -23.59
C ASP A 282 10.36 -15.94 -24.04
N VAL A 283 10.30 -14.80 -23.32
CA VAL A 283 9.37 -13.70 -23.58
C VAL A 283 10.04 -12.57 -24.38
N ALA A 284 9.22 -11.78 -25.06
CA ALA A 284 9.67 -10.64 -25.83
C ALA A 284 9.75 -9.36 -24.97
N TYR A 285 10.80 -8.57 -25.18
CA TYR A 285 10.90 -7.20 -24.67
C TYR A 285 11.42 -6.25 -25.76
N TRP A 286 11.18 -4.95 -25.59
CA TRP A 286 11.56 -3.94 -26.57
C TRP A 286 12.87 -3.24 -26.18
N ASP A 287 13.93 -3.43 -26.96
CA ASP A 287 15.16 -2.69 -26.72
C ASP A 287 15.10 -1.30 -27.36
N SER A 288 14.92 -0.28 -26.53
CA SER A 288 14.86 1.12 -26.97
C SER A 288 16.14 1.62 -27.65
N THR A 289 17.29 0.98 -27.39
CA THR A 289 18.58 1.37 -28.01
C THR A 289 18.66 0.91 -29.46
N SER A 290 18.21 -0.31 -29.75
CA SER A 290 18.24 -0.87 -31.12
C SER A 290 16.92 -0.67 -31.88
N GLY A 291 15.83 -0.33 -31.20
CA GLY A 291 14.49 -0.28 -31.77
C GLY A 291 13.99 -1.65 -32.22
N GLN A 292 14.46 -2.72 -31.58
CA GLN A 292 14.15 -4.10 -31.94
C GLN A 292 13.55 -4.87 -30.76
N ILE A 293 12.71 -5.84 -31.10
CA ILE A 293 12.23 -6.85 -30.15
C ILE A 293 13.37 -7.82 -29.88
N LYS A 294 13.67 -8.06 -28.60
CA LYS A 294 14.63 -9.05 -28.14
C LYS A 294 13.92 -10.09 -27.28
N SER A 295 14.62 -11.20 -27.07
CA SER A 295 14.17 -12.31 -26.23
C SER A 295 14.87 -12.27 -24.88
N ALA A 296 14.13 -12.59 -23.82
CA ALA A 296 14.69 -12.79 -22.49
C ALA A 296 13.98 -13.95 -21.78
N LYS A 297 14.74 -14.67 -20.97
CA LYS A 297 14.26 -15.84 -20.25
C LYS A 297 13.60 -15.43 -18.95
N VAL A 298 12.44 -16.00 -18.64
CA VAL A 298 11.77 -15.85 -17.34
C VAL A 298 12.59 -16.57 -16.29
N GLU A 299 13.07 -15.84 -15.28
CA GLU A 299 13.85 -16.39 -14.16
C GLU A 299 13.04 -16.48 -12.87
N LYS A 300 12.01 -15.65 -12.70
CA LYS A 300 11.12 -15.68 -11.55
C LYS A 300 9.73 -15.14 -11.89
N LEU A 301 8.70 -15.82 -11.37
CA LEU A 301 7.29 -15.45 -11.47
C LEU A 301 6.73 -15.23 -10.06
N GLU A 302 5.76 -14.34 -9.92
CA GLU A 302 4.99 -14.17 -8.69
C GLU A 302 3.50 -14.36 -9.00
N LYS A 303 2.77 -14.89 -8.02
CA LYS A 303 1.32 -15.08 -8.08
C LYS A 303 0.68 -14.58 -6.78
N ALA A 304 -0.41 -13.84 -6.92
CA ALA A 304 -1.22 -13.38 -5.80
C ALA A 304 -2.72 -13.35 -6.17
N VAL A 305 -3.59 -13.20 -5.17
CA VAL A 305 -5.00 -12.87 -5.36
C VAL A 305 -5.18 -11.44 -4.91
N HIS A 306 -5.72 -10.59 -5.79
CA HIS A 306 -6.02 -9.19 -5.47
C HIS A 306 -7.50 -8.93 -5.52
N HIS A 307 -7.91 -7.94 -4.73
CA HIS A 307 -9.24 -7.36 -4.73
C HIS A 307 -9.10 -5.92 -5.26
N ALA A 308 -10.09 -5.38 -5.98
CA ALA A 308 -10.04 -4.00 -6.50
C ALA A 308 -8.90 -3.72 -7.52
N LEU A 309 -8.93 -4.42 -8.65
CA LEU A 309 -8.05 -4.11 -9.79
C LEU A 309 -8.53 -2.88 -10.55
N VAL A 310 -7.65 -2.31 -11.38
CA VAL A 310 -8.02 -1.24 -12.31
C VAL A 310 -7.94 -1.74 -13.73
N LYS A 311 -8.92 -1.36 -14.53
CA LYS A 311 -8.99 -1.63 -15.96
C LYS A 311 -8.69 -0.35 -16.72
N TYR A 312 -7.54 -0.30 -17.38
CA TYR A 312 -7.22 0.77 -18.33
C TYR A 312 -7.91 0.48 -19.65
N ARG A 313 -8.56 1.49 -20.24
CA ARG A 313 -9.15 1.43 -21.58
C ARG A 313 -8.49 2.44 -22.48
N PHE A 314 -8.15 2.01 -23.69
CA PHE A 314 -7.41 2.83 -24.65
C PHE A 314 -8.24 3.18 -25.88
N GLU A 315 -7.85 4.25 -26.56
CA GLU A 315 -8.51 4.75 -27.77
C GLU A 315 -8.55 3.70 -28.89
N SER A 316 -7.55 2.82 -28.97
CA SER A 316 -7.55 1.69 -29.90
C SER A 316 -8.62 0.61 -29.63
N GLY A 317 -9.29 0.67 -28.48
CA GLY A 317 -10.18 -0.39 -27.97
C GLY A 317 -9.47 -1.45 -27.13
N ARG A 318 -8.14 -1.33 -26.94
CA ARG A 318 -7.36 -2.18 -26.02
C ARG A 318 -7.81 -1.99 -24.57
N GLU A 319 -7.70 -3.06 -23.78
CA GLU A 319 -7.97 -3.03 -22.34
C GLU A 319 -6.93 -3.86 -21.58
N ILE A 320 -6.47 -3.41 -20.40
CA ILE A 320 -5.63 -4.23 -19.52
C ILE A 320 -6.05 -4.04 -18.07
N ILE A 321 -6.04 -5.12 -17.30
CA ILE A 321 -6.43 -5.12 -15.88
C ILE A 321 -5.19 -5.42 -15.04
N THR A 322 -4.92 -4.61 -14.03
CA THR A 322 -3.70 -4.71 -13.21
C THR A 322 -3.89 -4.04 -11.84
N THR A 323 -2.91 -4.21 -10.96
CA THR A 323 -2.79 -3.41 -9.74
C THR A 323 -2.39 -1.97 -10.09
N GLN A 324 -2.59 -1.02 -9.17
CA GLN A 324 -2.45 0.41 -9.49
C GLN A 324 -1.01 0.91 -9.59
N ASP A 325 -0.11 0.14 -9.02
CA ASP A 325 1.30 0.40 -8.88
C ASP A 325 2.14 -0.33 -9.92
N HIS A 326 1.51 -1.10 -10.82
CA HIS A 326 2.21 -1.74 -11.91
C HIS A 326 2.73 -0.66 -12.89
N PRO A 327 4.04 -0.61 -13.17
CA PRO A 327 4.63 0.43 -13.98
C PRO A 327 4.48 0.14 -15.48
N PHE A 328 4.06 1.17 -16.23
CA PHE A 328 3.95 1.18 -17.69
C PHE A 328 4.93 2.20 -18.27
N MET A 329 5.46 1.92 -19.47
CA MET A 329 6.26 2.89 -20.20
C MET A 329 5.34 3.86 -20.95
N LEU A 330 5.45 5.15 -20.65
CA LEU A 330 4.75 6.23 -21.35
C LEU A 330 5.72 7.05 -22.19
N LYS A 331 5.26 7.53 -23.34
CA LYS A 331 6.10 8.27 -24.30
C LYS A 331 6.72 9.55 -23.72
N GLU A 332 5.95 10.28 -22.90
CA GLU A 332 6.36 11.60 -22.39
C GLU A 332 6.88 11.55 -20.95
N LYS A 333 6.47 10.55 -20.18
CA LYS A 333 6.76 10.45 -18.74
C LYS A 333 7.81 9.39 -18.39
N GLY A 334 8.21 8.56 -19.35
CA GLY A 334 8.98 7.35 -19.05
C GLY A 334 8.12 6.36 -18.25
N TRP A 335 8.71 5.70 -17.26
CA TRP A 335 7.97 4.82 -16.35
C TRP A 335 6.89 5.57 -15.58
N ALA A 336 5.66 5.05 -15.58
CA ALA A 336 4.54 5.65 -14.87
C ALA A 336 3.61 4.57 -14.29
N SER A 337 2.93 4.88 -13.18
CA SER A 337 1.85 4.06 -12.61
C SER A 337 0.75 4.95 -12.03
N LEU A 338 -0.38 4.39 -11.59
CA LEU A 338 -1.39 5.17 -10.85
C LEU A 338 -0.95 5.49 -9.42
N ARG A 339 -0.05 4.68 -8.84
CA ARG A 339 0.57 4.89 -7.53
C ARG A 339 2.10 4.93 -7.64
N PRO A 340 2.70 6.02 -8.17
CA PRO A 340 4.13 6.10 -8.45
C PRO A 340 5.02 5.89 -7.23
N GLN A 341 4.56 6.35 -6.07
CA GLN A 341 5.26 6.18 -4.80
C GLN A 341 5.46 4.70 -4.48
N LYS A 342 4.47 3.86 -4.80
CA LYS A 342 4.53 2.41 -4.62
C LYS A 342 5.40 1.74 -5.67
N SER A 343 5.42 2.21 -6.90
CA SER A 343 6.34 1.66 -7.91
C SER A 343 7.80 2.00 -7.59
N ALA A 344 8.07 3.14 -6.94
CA ALA A 344 9.43 3.62 -6.69
C ALA A 344 10.27 2.77 -5.73
N GLN A 345 9.66 1.81 -5.05
CA GLN A 345 10.37 0.81 -4.25
C GLN A 345 11.12 -0.21 -5.10
N TYR A 346 10.70 -0.42 -6.35
CA TYR A 346 11.33 -1.36 -7.27
C TYR A 346 12.59 -0.77 -7.92
N LYS A 347 13.54 -1.65 -8.22
CA LYS A 347 14.79 -1.30 -8.89
C LYS A 347 14.50 -0.79 -10.31
N GLY A 348 15.01 0.38 -10.67
CA GLY A 348 14.81 0.98 -12.00
C GLY A 348 13.58 1.87 -12.12
N PHE A 349 12.81 2.01 -11.02
CA PHE A 349 11.59 2.82 -10.96
C PHE A 349 11.74 4.00 -10.00
N GLU A 350 12.96 4.48 -9.74
CA GLU A 350 13.20 5.58 -8.80
C GLU A 350 12.47 6.88 -9.18
N ASN A 351 12.21 7.07 -10.48
CA ASN A 351 11.48 8.21 -11.02
C ASN A 351 10.26 7.72 -11.82
N VAL A 352 9.16 7.42 -11.12
CA VAL A 352 7.90 7.01 -11.75
C VAL A 352 6.96 8.21 -11.84
N GLY A 353 6.40 8.45 -13.03
CA GLY A 353 5.36 9.46 -13.26
C GLY A 353 3.97 8.97 -12.84
N LYS A 354 3.05 9.89 -12.55
CA LYS A 354 1.63 9.54 -12.32
C LYS A 354 0.88 9.40 -13.65
N ILE A 355 0.25 8.25 -13.87
CA ILE A 355 -0.67 8.00 -14.99
C ILE A 355 -1.92 8.86 -14.82
N ARG A 356 -2.38 9.44 -15.93
CA ARG A 356 -3.60 10.23 -16.06
C ARG A 356 -4.32 9.89 -17.35
N VAL A 357 -5.65 10.01 -17.36
CA VAL A 357 -6.44 9.94 -18.61
C VAL A 357 -5.90 10.98 -19.60
N GLY A 358 -5.71 10.56 -20.85
CA GLY A 358 -5.07 11.33 -21.90
C GLY A 358 -3.60 10.97 -22.13
N ASP A 359 -2.94 10.26 -21.21
CA ASP A 359 -1.54 9.85 -21.38
C ASP A 359 -1.34 8.90 -22.58
N LEU A 360 -0.16 9.00 -23.21
CA LEU A 360 0.26 8.14 -24.31
C LEU A 360 1.16 7.00 -23.80
N PHE A 361 0.61 5.79 -23.79
CA PHE A 361 1.33 4.58 -23.42
C PHE A 361 2.13 4.08 -24.61
N SER A 362 3.36 3.65 -24.36
CA SER A 362 4.21 3.05 -25.38
C SER A 362 3.73 1.65 -25.72
N ILE A 363 3.55 1.41 -27.01
CA ILE A 363 3.26 0.10 -27.59
C ILE A 363 4.29 -0.22 -28.66
N MET A 364 4.28 -1.45 -29.16
CA MET A 364 5.14 -1.84 -30.28
C MET A 364 4.91 -0.94 -31.50
N GLY A 365 5.91 -0.15 -31.88
CA GLY A 365 5.89 0.70 -33.07
C GLY A 365 5.07 1.99 -32.95
N GLY A 366 4.61 2.38 -31.76
CA GLY A 366 3.83 3.61 -31.61
C GLY A 366 3.39 3.89 -30.16
N THR A 367 2.25 4.56 -30.05
CA THR A 367 1.59 4.84 -28.76
C THR A 367 0.11 4.58 -28.83
N ASP A 368 -0.48 4.31 -27.68
CA ASP A 368 -1.92 4.22 -27.49
C ASP A 368 -2.37 5.16 -26.38
N ARG A 369 -3.49 5.86 -26.58
CA ARG A 369 -3.96 6.89 -25.65
C ARG A 369 -4.89 6.28 -24.62
N LEU A 370 -4.63 6.55 -23.35
CA LEU A 370 -5.53 6.17 -22.26
C LEU A 370 -6.77 7.06 -22.26
N ILE A 371 -7.96 6.46 -22.33
CA ILE A 371 -9.24 7.20 -22.40
C ILE A 371 -10.12 7.01 -21.17
N ALA A 372 -9.95 5.91 -20.43
CA ALA A 372 -10.69 5.66 -19.19
C ALA A 372 -9.92 4.71 -18.27
N ILE A 373 -10.20 4.82 -16.98
CA ILE A 373 -9.75 3.88 -15.97
C ILE A 373 -10.97 3.47 -15.15
N ASP A 374 -11.33 2.18 -15.21
CA ASP A 374 -12.45 1.63 -14.48
C ASP A 374 -11.95 0.83 -13.26
N LYS A 375 -12.72 0.88 -12.17
CA LYS A 375 -12.52 0.01 -11.01
C LYS A 375 -13.15 -1.35 -11.29
N ILE A 376 -12.46 -2.42 -10.94
CA ILE A 376 -12.96 -3.79 -11.02
C ILE A 376 -13.21 -4.29 -9.62
N GLU A 377 -14.49 -4.46 -9.27
CA GLU A 377 -14.88 -5.07 -8.01
C GLU A 377 -14.66 -6.59 -8.02
N GLY A 378 -14.42 -7.16 -6.85
CA GLY A 378 -14.21 -8.59 -6.67
C GLY A 378 -12.74 -9.00 -6.66
N SER A 379 -12.53 -10.31 -6.47
CA SER A 379 -11.22 -10.94 -6.34
C SER A 379 -10.80 -11.54 -7.67
N GLN A 380 -9.54 -11.37 -8.05
CA GLN A 380 -8.97 -12.02 -9.23
C GLN A 380 -7.54 -12.49 -8.96
N GLU A 381 -7.19 -13.65 -9.51
CA GLU A 381 -5.79 -14.10 -9.55
C GLU A 381 -4.98 -13.17 -10.44
N THR A 382 -3.77 -12.87 -10.01
CA THR A 382 -2.87 -11.98 -10.73
C THR A 382 -1.44 -12.52 -10.70
N TYR A 383 -0.67 -12.13 -11.71
CA TYR A 383 0.66 -12.66 -11.98
C TYR A 383 1.61 -11.54 -12.39
N THR A 384 2.91 -11.69 -12.12
CA THR A 384 3.94 -10.80 -12.68
C THR A 384 5.23 -11.58 -12.93
N ILE A 385 6.09 -11.03 -13.79
CA ILE A 385 7.46 -11.52 -13.99
C ILE A 385 8.35 -10.64 -13.11
N SER A 386 8.88 -11.20 -12.02
CA SER A 386 9.73 -10.45 -11.06
C SER A 386 11.23 -10.52 -11.39
N LYS A 387 11.64 -11.41 -12.31
CA LYS A 387 13.02 -11.47 -12.81
C LYS A 387 13.11 -12.08 -14.21
N MET A 388 13.94 -11.46 -15.04
CA MET A 388 14.29 -11.93 -16.39
C MET A 388 15.80 -11.91 -16.59
N SER A 389 16.30 -12.75 -17.51
CA SER A 389 17.73 -12.84 -17.82
C SER A 389 18.32 -11.57 -18.46
N ALA A 390 17.47 -10.74 -19.07
CA ALA A 390 17.81 -9.46 -19.67
C ALA A 390 16.55 -8.59 -19.79
N GLY A 391 16.74 -7.28 -19.90
CA GLY A 391 15.65 -6.31 -19.94
C GLY A 391 15.07 -6.01 -18.55
N ASP A 392 14.35 -4.90 -18.47
CA ASP A 392 13.65 -4.39 -17.28
C ASP A 392 12.14 -4.32 -17.48
N HIS A 393 11.64 -4.91 -18.57
CA HIS A 393 10.24 -4.89 -18.96
C HIS A 393 9.91 -6.05 -19.91
N PHE A 394 8.63 -6.33 -20.07
CA PHE A 394 8.09 -7.24 -21.06
C PHE A 394 6.88 -6.62 -21.73
N ILE A 395 6.30 -7.33 -22.71
CA ILE A 395 5.15 -6.84 -23.47
C ILE A 395 3.90 -7.61 -23.03
N ALA A 396 2.93 -6.91 -22.45
CA ALA A 396 1.66 -7.45 -21.99
C ALA A 396 0.50 -6.74 -22.69
N ASN A 397 -0.32 -7.49 -23.42
CA ASN A 397 -1.37 -6.98 -24.29
C ASN A 397 -0.90 -5.85 -25.23
N GLY A 398 0.33 -5.95 -25.72
CA GLY A 398 0.97 -4.95 -26.59
C GLY A 398 1.53 -3.71 -25.87
N LEU A 399 1.35 -3.57 -24.56
CA LEU A 399 1.89 -2.49 -23.73
C LEU A 399 3.24 -2.90 -23.13
N LEU A 400 4.14 -1.94 -22.98
CA LEU A 400 5.41 -2.14 -22.28
C LEU A 400 5.20 -2.01 -20.77
N VAL A 401 5.37 -3.12 -20.06
CA VAL A 401 5.14 -3.25 -18.61
C VAL A 401 6.44 -3.61 -17.89
N GLY A 402 6.70 -2.99 -16.75
CA GLY A 402 7.96 -3.14 -16.04
C GLY A 402 8.12 -4.49 -15.32
N VAL A 403 9.37 -4.94 -15.20
CA VAL A 403 9.78 -6.10 -14.39
C VAL A 403 10.10 -5.64 -12.97
N GLU A 404 9.34 -6.12 -12.00
CA GLU A 404 9.35 -5.60 -10.63
C GLU A 404 10.36 -6.36 -9.75
N SER A 405 11.63 -6.01 -9.88
CA SER A 405 12.70 -6.47 -8.99
C SER A 405 12.72 -5.64 -7.71
N LEU A 406 12.55 -6.26 -6.54
CA LEU A 406 12.78 -5.58 -5.26
C LEU A 406 14.24 -5.08 -5.15
N LYS A 407 14.43 -3.94 -4.49
CA LYS A 407 15.77 -3.46 -4.11
C LYS A 407 16.27 -4.35 -2.97
N ASN A 408 17.42 -4.99 -3.17
CA ASN A 408 18.08 -5.82 -2.16
C ASN A 408 18.47 -5.02 -0.92
#